data_AF-A0A2E8A3P0-F1
#
_entry.id   AF-A0A2E8A3P0-F1
#
_cell.length_a   1.000
_cell.length_b   1.000
_cell.length_c   1.000
_cell.angle_alpha   90.00
_cell.angle_beta   90.00
_cell.angle_gamma   90.00
#
_symmetry.space_group_name_H-M   'P 1'
#
loop_
_entity.id
_entity.type
_entity.pdbx_description
1 polymer ?
#
loop_
_entity_poly.entity_id
_entity_poly.type
_entity_poly.pdbx_seq_one_letter_code
_entity_poly.pdbx_strand_id
1 'polypeptide(L)' 'MLDIAMFRDQSDLIRADHDRRGIPHDAIDEIIRLDEEWRKAQ' A
#
# COMPACT_ATOMS: atom_id res chain seq x y z
N MET A 1 -3.44 -1.45 -12.66
CA MET A 1 -3.46 -0.72 -11.38
C MET A 1 -4.07 -1.66 -10.34
N LEU A 2 -3.46 -1.79 -9.17
CA LEU A 2 -4.04 -2.54 -8.05
C LEU A 2 -5.20 -1.76 -7.43
N ASP A 3 -6.16 -2.46 -6.84
CA ASP A 3 -7.29 -1.85 -6.13
C ASP A 3 -6.81 -1.27 -4.79
N ILE A 4 -7.34 -0.11 -4.39
CA ILE A 4 -7.03 0.52 -3.10
C ILE A 4 -7.41 -0.38 -1.91
N ALA A 5 -8.43 -1.23 -2.05
CA ALA A 5 -8.79 -2.21 -1.04
C ALA A 5 -7.64 -3.19 -0.75
N MET A 6 -6.83 -3.54 -1.75
CA MET A 6 -5.67 -4.41 -1.54
C MET A 6 -4.60 -3.75 -0.67
N PHE A 7 -4.42 -2.43 -0.76
CA PHE A 7 -3.49 -1.71 0.11
C PHE A 7 -4.00 -1.59 1.55
N ARG A 8 -5.33 -1.54 1.73
CA ARG A 8 -5.96 -1.48 3.06
C ARG A 8 -5.95 -2.83 3.77
N ASP A 9 -6.33 -3.88 3.06
CA ASP A 9 -6.64 -5.18 3.68
C ASP A 9 -5.57 -6.25 3.41
N GLN A 10 -4.69 -6.03 2.42
CA GLN A 10 -3.77 -7.03 1.89
C GLN A 10 -2.36 -6.48 1.64
N SER A 11 -1.95 -5.42 2.34
CA SER A 11 -0.65 -4.77 2.13
C SER A 11 0.54 -5.72 2.30
N ASP A 12 0.45 -6.70 3.19
CA ASP A 12 1.48 -7.73 3.38
C ASP A 12 1.73 -8.58 2.14
N LEU A 13 0.69 -8.87 1.34
CA LEU A 13 0.86 -9.60 0.07
C LEU A 13 1.62 -8.76 -0.97
N ILE A 14 1.38 -7.44 -0.98
CA ILE A 14 2.06 -6.51 -1.88
C ILE A 14 3.52 -6.36 -1.47
N ARG A 15 3.80 -6.26 -0.16
CA ARG A 15 5.18 -6.26 0.39
C ARG A 15 5.92 -7.54 0.04
N ALA A 16 5.29 -8.71 0.20
CA ALA A 16 5.92 -9.98 -0.15
C ALA A 16 6.23 -10.12 -1.66
N ASP A 17 5.46 -9.47 -2.53
CA ASP A 17 5.78 -9.38 -3.96
C ASP A 17 6.94 -8.41 -4.23
N HIS A 18 6.98 -7.27 -3.55
CA HIS A 18 8.11 -6.32 -3.59
C HIS A 18 9.41 -6.95 -3.10
N ASP A 19 9.40 -7.68 -1.98
CA ASP A 19 10.55 -8.41 -1.45
C ASP A 19 11.09 -9.40 -2.49
N ARG A 20 10.21 -10.16 -3.17
CA ARG A 20 10.62 -11.08 -4.25
C ARG A 20 11.29 -10.38 -5.43
N ARG A 21 10.91 -9.13 -5.68
CA ARG A 21 11.38 -8.33 -6.83
C ARG A 21 12.52 -7.38 -6.45
N GLY A 22 12.90 -7.30 -5.18
CA GLY A 22 13.89 -6.34 -4.67
C GLY A 22 13.43 -4.88 -4.78
N ILE A 23 12.12 -4.63 -4.70
CA ILE A 23 11.55 -3.28 -4.80
C ILE A 23 11.33 -2.72 -3.38
N PRO A 24 11.77 -1.50 -3.07
CA PRO A 24 11.53 -0.87 -1.77
C PRO A 24 10.04 -0.69 -1.43
N HIS A 25 9.71 -0.65 -0.15
CA HIS A 25 8.32 -0.55 0.33
C HIS A 25 7.78 0.88 0.44
N ASP A 26 8.62 1.90 0.25
CA ASP A 26 8.27 3.31 0.46
C ASP A 26 6.99 3.74 -0.28
N ALA A 27 6.78 3.25 -1.50
CA ALA A 27 5.58 3.54 -2.28
C ALA A 27 4.30 2.92 -1.70
N ILE A 28 4.40 1.73 -1.10
CA ILE A 28 3.27 1.06 -0.43
C ILE A 28 2.89 1.86 0.82
N ASP A 29 3.90 2.24 1.61
CA ASP A 29 3.71 3.01 2.84
C ASP A 29 3.09 4.37 2.56
N GLU A 30 3.56 5.05 1.52
CA GLU A 30 3.05 6.36 1.13
C GLU A 30 1.60 6.30 0.63
N ILE A 31 1.23 5.27 -0.13
CA ILE A 31 -0.16 5.08 -0.57
C ILE A 31 -1.08 4.87 0.64
N ILE A 32 -0.69 4.02 1.59
CA ILE A 32 -1.47 3.75 2.80
C ILE A 32 -1.64 5.04 3.62
N ARG A 33 -0.55 5.80 3.81
CA ARG A 33 -0.59 7.08 4.53
C ARG A 33 -1.55 8.07 3.88
N LEU A 34 -1.47 8.26 2.57
CA LEU A 34 -2.34 9.18 1.83
C LEU A 34 -3.81 8.74 1.86
N ASP A 35 -4.08 7.44 1.75
CA ASP A 35 -5.44 6.89 1.86
C ASP A 35 -6.03 7.13 3.25
N GLU A 36 -5.24 6.92 4.31
CA GLU A 36 -5.66 7.20 5.68
C GLU A 36 -5.96 8.69 5.91
N GLU A 37 -5.11 9.59 5.40
CA GLU A 37 -5.33 11.04 5.50
C GLU A 37 -6.60 11.46 4.76
N TRP A 38 -6.82 10.94 3.55
CA TRP A 38 -8.02 11.21 2.78
C TRP A 38 -9.28 10.73 3.50
N ARG A 39 -9.28 9.51 4.06
CA ARG A 39 -10.42 8.97 4.81
C ARG A 39 -10.73 9.75 6.09
N LYS A 40 -9.72 10.34 6.74
CA LYS A 40 -9.91 11.19 7.93
C LYS A 40 -10.47 12.58 7.58
N ALA A 41 -10.28 13.04 6.35
CA ALA A 41 -10.78 14.32 5.86
C ALA A 41 -12.20 14.26 5.27
N GLN A 42 -12.81 13.07 5.23
CA GLN A 42 -14.20 12.83 4.82
C GLN A 42 -15.18 12.99 5.98
#